data_AF-A0A9D1L2X3-F1
#
_entry.id   AF-A0A9D1L2X3-F1
#
_cell.length_a   1.000
_cell.length_b   1.000
_cell.length_c   1.000
_cell.angle_alpha   90.00
_cell.angle_beta   90.00
_cell.angle_gamma   90.00
#
_symmetry.space_group_name_H-M   'P 1'
#
loop_
_entity.id
_entity.type
_entity.pdbx_description
1 polymer ?
#
loop_
_entity_poly.entity_id
_entity_poly.type
_entity_poly.pdbx_seq_one_letter_code
_entity_poly.pdbx_strand_id
1 'polypeptide(L)'
;MQDENSQQINQLKQNLVPLSTGLLKSFSDQEIELLTKKLEQMIKREYSKKETDATLMQDRMKHNFRFCVTRVGGGMRREIDQMEEDQTIEEEYQTLRDIFDRYFHTSTTNCYEDFIGRSLEDILDDFKRLNHQQIPFDLKYTTLKKKMRKKMNQSLDPFVKTTRDTVSKQFFHKISIGKKYIRKKRG
;
A
#
# COMPACT_ATOMS: atom_id res chain seq x y z
N MET A 1 4.10 -27.61 -24.68
CA MET A 1 5.01 -26.71 -23.92
C MET A 1 4.63 -25.23 -24.04
N GLN A 2 4.12 -24.71 -25.17
CA GLN A 2 3.53 -23.35 -25.21
C GLN A 2 2.31 -23.25 -24.27
N ASP A 3 1.43 -24.26 -24.25
CA ASP A 3 0.21 -24.27 -23.41
C ASP A 3 0.47 -24.20 -21.90
N GLU A 4 1.49 -24.88 -21.37
CA GLU A 4 1.78 -24.86 -19.92
C GLU A 4 2.26 -23.50 -19.43
N ASN A 5 3.03 -22.76 -20.24
CA ASN A 5 3.52 -21.45 -19.86
C ASN A 5 2.43 -20.39 -19.96
N SER A 6 1.59 -20.46 -21.00
CA SER A 6 0.40 -19.62 -21.11
C SER A 6 -0.57 -19.90 -19.95
N GLN A 7 -0.74 -21.16 -19.56
CA GLN A 7 -1.50 -21.51 -18.36
C GLN A 7 -0.89 -20.96 -17.08
N GLN A 8 0.44 -21.03 -16.90
CA GLN A 8 1.11 -20.42 -15.75
C GLN A 8 0.91 -18.91 -15.73
N ILE A 9 1.18 -18.19 -16.83
CA ILE A 9 0.97 -16.74 -16.93
C ILE A 9 -0.49 -16.37 -16.64
N ASN A 10 -1.46 -17.13 -17.16
CA ASN A 10 -2.87 -16.89 -16.89
C ASN A 10 -3.23 -17.11 -15.41
N GLN A 11 -2.69 -18.16 -14.78
CA GLN A 11 -2.81 -18.34 -13.32
C GLN A 11 -2.16 -17.18 -12.56
N LEU A 12 -1.09 -16.59 -13.09
CA LEU A 12 -0.43 -15.45 -12.48
C LEU A 12 -1.23 -14.15 -12.65
N LYS A 13 -1.85 -13.91 -13.81
CA LYS A 13 -2.82 -12.81 -14.01
C LYS A 13 -3.97 -12.91 -12.99
N GLN A 14 -4.47 -14.13 -12.74
CA GLN A 14 -5.55 -14.37 -11.78
C GLN A 14 -5.12 -14.17 -10.32
N ASN A 15 -3.89 -14.54 -9.96
CA ASN A 15 -3.44 -14.54 -8.57
C ASN A 15 -2.65 -13.29 -8.12
N LEU A 16 -2.16 -12.46 -9.04
CA LEU A 16 -1.28 -11.32 -8.70
C LEU A 16 -2.01 -10.28 -7.86
N VAL A 17 -3.20 -9.88 -8.31
CA VAL A 17 -4.01 -8.85 -7.63
C VAL A 17 -4.50 -9.34 -6.26
N PRO A 18 -5.13 -10.54 -6.13
CA PRO A 18 -5.58 -11.03 -4.83
C PRO A 18 -4.43 -11.25 -3.83
N LEU A 19 -3.29 -11.80 -4.27
CA LEU A 19 -2.15 -12.03 -3.38
C LEU A 19 -1.55 -10.71 -2.89
N SER A 20 -1.34 -9.76 -3.81
CA SER A 20 -0.75 -8.46 -3.48
C SER A 20 -1.65 -7.66 -2.54
N THR A 21 -2.96 -7.63 -2.82
CA THR A 21 -3.94 -6.95 -1.95
C THR A 21 -4.10 -7.63 -0.59
N GLY A 22 -4.07 -8.96 -0.52
CA GLY A 22 -4.09 -9.71 0.73
C GLY A 22 -2.88 -9.44 1.63
N LEU A 23 -1.67 -9.46 1.04
CA LEU A 23 -0.44 -9.12 1.76
C LEU A 23 -0.45 -7.66 2.23
N LEU A 24 -0.86 -6.71 1.38
CA LEU A 24 -1.02 -5.31 1.78
C LEU A 24 -1.95 -5.16 2.98
N LYS A 25 -3.09 -5.85 2.97
CA LYS A 25 -4.07 -5.80 4.06
C LYS A 25 -3.50 -6.32 5.38
N SER A 26 -2.89 -7.50 5.36
CA SER A 26 -2.36 -8.14 6.57
C SER A 26 -1.23 -7.35 7.23
N PHE A 27 -0.27 -6.84 6.44
CA PHE A 27 0.82 -6.04 6.98
C PHE A 27 0.34 -4.67 7.46
N SER A 28 -0.68 -4.09 6.81
CA SER A 28 -1.18 -2.79 7.22
C SER A 28 -2.05 -2.81 8.46
N ASP A 29 -2.79 -3.88 8.73
CA ASP A 29 -3.56 -3.94 9.98
C ASP A 29 -2.61 -3.84 11.19
N GLN A 30 -1.42 -4.45 11.09
CA GLN A 30 -0.36 -4.36 12.10
C GLN A 30 0.27 -2.96 12.17
N GLU A 31 0.61 -2.34 11.04
CA GLU A 31 1.18 -0.99 11.01
C GLU A 31 0.18 0.10 11.43
N ILE A 32 -1.10 -0.05 11.08
CA ILE A 32 -2.17 0.85 11.55
C ILE A 32 -2.25 0.79 13.06
N GLU A 33 -2.25 -0.40 13.66
CA GLU A 33 -2.28 -0.55 15.12
C GLU A 33 -1.06 0.12 15.78
N LEU A 34 0.14 -0.07 15.23
CA LEU A 34 1.37 0.55 15.71
C LEU A 34 1.30 2.09 15.60
N LEU A 35 0.84 2.60 14.46
CA LEU A 35 0.71 4.03 14.22
C LEU A 35 -0.34 4.66 15.13
N THR A 36 -1.50 4.03 15.32
CA THR A 36 -2.54 4.48 16.25
C THR A 36 -1.98 4.61 17.66
N LYS A 37 -1.26 3.60 18.16
CA LYS A 37 -0.61 3.65 19.49
C LYS A 37 0.38 4.80 19.61
N LYS A 38 1.22 5.02 18.59
CA LYS A 38 2.18 6.15 18.55
C LYS A 38 1.45 7.50 18.56
N LEU A 39 0.36 7.60 17.79
CA LEU A 39 -0.50 8.77 17.69
C LEU A 39 -1.10 9.12 19.05
N GLU A 40 -1.78 8.17 19.67
CA GLU A 40 -2.37 8.33 20.99
C GLU A 40 -1.35 8.82 22.01
N GLN A 41 -0.13 8.25 22.02
CA GLN A 41 0.92 8.68 22.93
C GLN A 41 1.38 10.12 22.67
N MET A 42 1.52 10.51 21.39
CA MET A 42 1.88 11.88 21.04
C MET A 42 0.78 12.87 21.47
N ILE A 43 -0.48 12.52 21.23
CA ILE A 43 -1.63 13.33 21.62
C ILE A 43 -1.71 13.44 23.14
N LYS A 44 -1.60 12.33 23.88
CA LYS A 44 -1.58 12.34 25.35
C LYS A 44 -0.46 13.22 25.92
N ARG A 45 0.72 13.25 25.27
CA ARG A 45 1.84 14.12 25.66
C ARG A 45 1.58 15.59 25.37
N GLU A 46 1.05 15.92 24.19
CA GLU A 46 0.80 17.31 23.81
C GLU A 46 -0.50 17.87 24.42
N TYR A 47 -1.45 17.00 24.79
CA TYR A 47 -2.82 17.34 25.21
C TYR A 47 -3.34 16.40 26.31
N SER A 48 -2.73 16.47 27.50
CA SER A 48 -3.00 15.56 28.64
C SER A 48 -4.43 15.53 29.19
N LYS A 49 -5.29 16.48 28.81
CA LYS A 49 -6.69 16.60 29.29
C LYS A 49 -7.76 16.06 28.33
N LYS A 50 -7.38 15.45 27.20
CA LYS A 50 -8.35 15.05 26.17
C LYS A 50 -8.30 13.56 25.91
N GLU A 51 -9.42 12.89 26.15
CA GLU A 51 -9.66 11.54 25.65
C GLU A 51 -9.84 11.64 24.14
N THR A 52 -8.79 11.25 23.43
CA THR A 52 -8.93 10.84 22.05
C THR A 52 -9.66 9.51 22.02
N ASP A 53 -10.79 9.43 21.33
CA ASP A 53 -11.42 8.15 21.04
C ASP A 53 -10.52 7.38 20.06
N ALA A 54 -9.66 6.51 20.61
CA ALA A 54 -8.76 5.61 19.89
C ALA A 54 -9.48 4.82 18.79
N THR A 55 -10.74 4.48 19.04
CA THR A 55 -11.62 3.73 18.13
C THR A 55 -11.87 4.54 16.85
N LEU A 56 -12.19 5.83 16.99
CA LEU A 56 -12.41 6.72 15.86
C LEU A 56 -11.15 6.84 14.98
N MET A 57 -9.99 7.00 15.59
CA MET A 57 -8.72 7.08 14.86
C MET A 57 -8.43 5.77 14.13
N GLN A 58 -8.61 4.64 14.80
CA GLN A 58 -8.39 3.33 14.22
C GLN A 58 -9.34 3.06 13.04
N ASP A 59 -10.62 3.41 13.16
CA ASP A 59 -11.61 3.21 12.11
C ASP A 59 -11.36 4.10 10.90
N ARG A 60 -10.94 5.36 11.11
CA ARG A 60 -10.54 6.27 10.03
C ARG A 60 -9.30 5.76 9.29
N MET A 61 -8.28 5.34 10.03
CA MET A 61 -7.06 4.79 9.42
C MET A 61 -7.35 3.50 8.65
N LYS A 62 -8.17 2.60 9.22
CA LYS A 62 -8.63 1.38 8.51
C LYS A 62 -9.43 1.73 7.26
N HIS A 63 -10.35 2.69 7.33
CA HIS A 63 -11.16 3.11 6.19
C HIS A 63 -10.29 3.65 5.05
N ASN A 64 -9.42 4.62 5.35
CA ASN A 64 -8.59 5.26 4.33
C ASN A 64 -7.56 4.29 3.75
N PHE A 65 -7.06 3.36 4.57
CA PHE A 65 -6.17 2.31 4.08
C PHE A 65 -6.91 1.31 3.17
N ARG A 66 -8.10 0.85 3.58
CA ARG A 66 -8.94 -0.02 2.76
C ARG A 66 -9.23 0.62 1.41
N PHE A 67 -9.59 1.91 1.40
CA PHE A 67 -9.76 2.67 0.17
C PHE A 67 -8.51 2.62 -0.73
N CYS A 68 -7.32 2.79 -0.15
CA CYS A 68 -6.07 2.74 -0.91
C CYS A 68 -5.74 1.35 -1.44
N VAL A 69 -5.91 0.29 -0.64
CA VAL A 69 -5.72 -1.09 -1.11
C VAL A 69 -6.69 -1.42 -2.25
N THR A 70 -7.95 -1.03 -2.11
CA THR A 70 -8.95 -1.25 -3.16
C THR A 70 -8.60 -0.47 -4.43
N ARG A 71 -8.13 0.78 -4.32
CA ARG A 71 -7.73 1.59 -5.47
C ARG A 71 -6.50 1.02 -6.17
N VAL A 72 -5.50 0.58 -5.43
CA VAL A 72 -4.30 -0.09 -5.98
C VAL A 72 -4.69 -1.38 -6.69
N GLY A 73 -5.47 -2.24 -6.03
CA GLY A 73 -5.95 -3.49 -6.62
C GLY A 73 -6.78 -3.27 -7.89
N GLY A 74 -7.68 -2.28 -7.87
CA GLY A 74 -8.51 -1.92 -9.03
C GLY A 74 -7.75 -1.24 -10.17
N GLY A 75 -6.71 -0.45 -9.87
CA GLY A 75 -5.81 0.09 -10.89
C GLY A 75 -5.00 -1.01 -11.55
N MET A 76 -4.36 -1.85 -10.75
CA MET A 76 -3.56 -2.97 -11.23
C MET A 76 -4.39 -3.96 -12.05
N ARG A 77 -5.61 -4.29 -11.61
CA ARG A 77 -6.52 -5.16 -12.37
C ARG A 77 -6.88 -4.57 -13.73
N ARG A 78 -7.25 -3.28 -13.78
CA ARG A 78 -7.59 -2.62 -15.05
C ARG A 78 -6.43 -2.66 -16.05
N GLU A 79 -5.20 -2.46 -15.61
CA GLU A 79 -4.04 -2.54 -16.51
C GLU A 79 -3.73 -3.98 -16.95
N ILE A 80 -3.90 -4.97 -16.08
CA ILE A 80 -3.75 -6.39 -16.45
C ILE A 80 -4.82 -6.80 -17.47
N ASP A 81 -6.06 -6.36 -17.28
CA ASP A 81 -7.19 -6.67 -18.17
C ASP A 81 -7.06 -5.95 -19.54
N GLN A 82 -6.18 -4.94 -19.66
CA GLN A 82 -5.87 -4.22 -20.90
C GLN A 82 -4.61 -4.74 -21.61
N MET A 83 -3.95 -5.77 -21.09
CA MET A 83 -2.79 -6.37 -21.76
C MET A 83 -3.20 -6.97 -23.11
N GLU A 84 -2.45 -6.67 -24.16
CA GLU A 84 -2.69 -7.19 -25.51
C GLU A 84 -2.50 -8.71 -25.58
N GLU A 85 -3.37 -9.39 -26.33
CA GLU A 85 -3.35 -10.85 -26.48
C GLU A 85 -2.17 -11.36 -27.35
N ASP A 86 -1.57 -10.48 -28.16
CA ASP A 86 -0.50 -10.85 -29.10
C ASP A 86 0.92 -10.80 -28.51
N GLN A 87 1.06 -10.50 -27.21
CA GLN A 87 2.36 -10.42 -26.54
C GLN A 87 3.03 -11.80 -26.42
N THR A 88 4.34 -11.83 -26.62
CA THR A 88 5.13 -13.01 -26.25
C THR A 88 5.13 -13.21 -24.72
N ILE A 89 5.35 -14.45 -24.26
CA ILE A 89 5.48 -14.78 -22.82
C ILE A 89 6.57 -13.93 -22.13
N GLU A 90 7.59 -13.51 -22.87
CA GLU A 90 8.63 -12.59 -22.40
C GLU A 90 8.10 -11.17 -22.16
N GLU A 91 7.34 -10.64 -23.09
CA GLU A 91 6.73 -9.31 -23.02
C GLU A 91 5.60 -9.26 -21.98
N GLU A 92 4.74 -10.27 -21.92
CA GLU A 92 3.66 -10.35 -20.91
C GLU A 92 4.23 -10.35 -19.50
N TYR A 93 5.30 -11.12 -19.27
CA TYR A 93 5.99 -11.17 -17.99
C TYR A 93 6.58 -9.81 -17.60
N GLN A 94 7.25 -9.14 -18.54
CA GLN A 94 7.86 -7.85 -18.27
C GLN A 94 6.79 -6.80 -17.99
N THR A 95 5.71 -6.79 -18.78
CA THR A 95 4.54 -5.93 -18.56
C THR A 95 3.93 -6.15 -17.18
N LEU A 96 3.70 -7.41 -16.75
CA LEU A 96 3.19 -7.71 -15.41
C LEU A 96 4.12 -7.23 -14.29
N ARG A 97 5.43 -7.34 -14.50
CA ARG A 97 6.44 -6.87 -13.55
C ARG A 97 6.43 -5.34 -13.46
N ASP A 98 6.33 -4.65 -14.60
CA ASP A 98 6.30 -3.19 -14.66
C ASP A 98 5.00 -2.63 -14.07
N ILE A 99 3.86 -3.27 -14.35
CA ILE A 99 2.59 -2.97 -13.69
C ILE A 99 2.76 -3.11 -12.17
N PHE A 100 3.27 -4.25 -11.71
CA PHE A 100 3.50 -4.46 -10.28
C PHE A 100 4.43 -3.39 -9.67
N ASP A 101 5.57 -3.12 -10.31
CA ASP A 101 6.53 -2.14 -9.80
C ASP A 101 5.95 -0.73 -9.76
N ARG A 102 5.13 -0.31 -10.73
CA ARG A 102 4.47 1.02 -10.73
C ARG A 102 3.51 1.21 -9.55
N TYR A 103 2.69 0.21 -9.26
CA TYR A 103 1.69 0.27 -8.18
C TYR A 103 2.28 0.05 -6.78
N PHE A 104 3.52 -0.45 -6.68
CA PHE A 104 4.15 -0.82 -5.42
C PHE A 104 5.56 -0.22 -5.22
N HIS A 105 5.99 0.77 -6.02
CA HIS A 105 7.21 1.54 -5.75
C HIS A 105 6.97 2.67 -4.74
N THR A 106 7.95 2.88 -3.87
CA THR A 106 7.95 3.84 -2.75
C THR A 106 7.97 5.31 -3.16
N SER A 107 8.36 5.64 -4.39
CA SER A 107 8.59 7.04 -4.81
C SER A 107 7.47 7.66 -5.66
N THR A 108 6.43 6.92 -6.04
CA THR A 108 5.47 7.35 -7.08
C THR A 108 4.01 6.98 -6.80
N THR A 109 3.71 6.30 -5.71
CA THR A 109 2.34 5.82 -5.47
C THR A 109 1.49 6.91 -4.82
N ASN A 110 0.88 7.75 -5.67
CA ASN A 110 -0.11 8.76 -5.30
C ASN A 110 -1.18 8.21 -4.32
N CYS A 111 -1.49 6.91 -4.36
CA CYS A 111 -2.44 6.30 -3.44
C CYS A 111 -1.96 6.25 -1.97
N TYR A 112 -0.68 6.03 -1.69
CA TYR A 112 -0.17 6.03 -0.32
C TYR A 112 0.05 7.45 0.18
N GLU A 113 0.44 8.37 -0.71
CA GLU A 113 0.42 9.80 -0.40
C GLU A 113 -1.00 10.29 -0.10
N ASP A 114 -2.00 9.82 -0.86
CA ASP A 114 -3.42 10.07 -0.60
C ASP A 114 -3.87 9.46 0.73
N PHE A 115 -3.44 8.23 1.05
CA PHE A 115 -3.70 7.61 2.37
C PHE A 115 -3.15 8.48 3.50
N ILE A 116 -1.88 8.86 3.41
CA ILE A 116 -1.19 9.65 4.43
C ILE A 116 -1.84 11.03 4.53
N GLY A 117 -2.12 11.67 3.40
CA GLY A 117 -2.77 12.97 3.32
C GLY A 117 -4.15 12.95 3.95
N ARG A 118 -5.04 12.08 3.48
CA ARG A 118 -6.44 11.99 3.94
C ARG A 118 -6.55 11.54 5.39
N SER A 119 -5.83 10.49 5.78
CA SER A 119 -5.87 10.02 7.18
C SER A 119 -5.38 11.09 8.14
N LEU A 120 -4.32 11.80 7.77
CA LEU A 120 -3.79 12.88 8.58
C LEU A 120 -4.74 14.07 8.65
N GLU A 121 -5.33 14.48 7.53
CA GLU A 121 -6.26 15.61 7.47
C GLU A 121 -7.56 15.32 8.22
N ASP A 122 -8.17 14.16 8.01
CA ASP A 122 -9.41 13.77 8.68
C ASP A 122 -9.21 13.67 10.20
N ILE A 123 -8.14 13.00 10.66
CA ILE A 123 -7.84 12.86 12.08
C ILE A 123 -7.63 14.24 12.71
N LEU A 124 -6.86 15.10 12.05
CA LEU A 124 -6.54 16.43 12.56
C LEU A 124 -7.75 17.39 12.51
N ASP A 125 -8.64 17.25 11.54
CA ASP A 125 -9.88 18.01 11.46
C ASP A 125 -10.87 17.61 12.56
N ASP A 126 -10.97 16.32 12.89
CA ASP A 126 -11.75 15.85 14.04
C ASP A 126 -11.20 16.46 15.35
N PHE A 127 -9.87 16.54 15.50
CA PHE A 127 -9.26 17.27 16.62
C PHE A 127 -9.62 18.75 16.69
N LYS A 128 -9.65 19.42 15.53
CA LYS A 128 -10.03 20.83 15.44
C LYS A 128 -11.49 21.03 15.81
N ARG A 129 -12.38 20.16 15.33
CA ARG A 129 -13.82 20.17 15.64
C ARG A 129 -14.08 19.91 17.11
N LEU A 130 -13.45 18.90 17.70
CA LEU A 130 -13.58 18.60 19.13
C LEU A 130 -13.00 19.72 20.02
N ASN A 131 -12.18 20.62 19.47
CA ASN A 131 -11.52 21.72 20.17
C ASN A 131 -12.01 23.11 19.75
N HIS A 132 -13.33 23.34 19.80
CA HIS A 132 -14.03 24.57 19.46
C HIS A 132 -13.54 25.91 20.08
N GLN A 133 -12.41 25.99 20.81
CA GLN A 133 -11.95 27.21 21.46
C GLN A 133 -10.63 27.76 20.88
N GLN A 134 -10.73 28.99 20.37
CA GLN A 134 -9.70 29.83 19.75
C GLN A 134 -8.52 30.11 20.70
N ILE A 135 -7.42 29.38 20.57
CA ILE A 135 -6.06 29.83 20.96
C ILE A 135 -5.08 29.25 19.91
N PRO A 136 -3.75 29.52 19.88
CA PRO A 136 -2.92 29.58 18.66
C PRO A 136 -2.59 28.16 18.15
N PHE A 137 -3.64 27.47 17.68
CA PHE A 137 -3.67 26.07 17.35
C PHE A 137 -2.93 25.83 16.05
N ASP A 138 -2.99 26.78 15.12
CA ASP A 138 -2.46 26.62 13.77
C ASP A 138 -0.95 26.32 13.74
N LEU A 139 -0.14 26.96 14.59
CA LEU A 139 1.31 26.71 14.59
C LEU A 139 1.66 25.30 15.14
N LYS A 140 0.99 24.88 16.23
CA LYS A 140 1.16 23.56 16.84
C LYS A 140 0.54 22.46 15.97
N TYR A 141 -0.60 22.73 15.35
CA TYR A 141 -1.29 21.87 14.38
C TYR A 141 -0.42 21.62 13.15
N THR A 142 0.16 22.68 12.57
CA THR A 142 1.05 22.54 11.40
C THR A 142 2.30 21.74 11.75
N THR A 143 2.83 21.94 12.96
CA THR A 143 3.99 21.19 13.47
C THR A 143 3.65 19.71 13.71
N LEU A 144 2.51 19.43 14.34
CA LEU A 144 2.01 18.08 14.56
C LEU A 144 1.72 17.36 13.23
N LYS A 145 1.06 18.04 12.28
CA LYS A 145 0.82 17.57 10.91
C LYS A 145 2.13 17.14 10.24
N LYS A 146 3.17 17.98 10.30
CA LYS A 146 4.51 17.66 9.75
C LYS A 146 5.15 16.46 10.45
N LYS A 147 5.12 16.40 11.79
CA LYS A 147 5.69 15.27 12.57
C LYS A 147 4.98 13.95 12.26
N MET A 148 3.65 13.98 12.18
CA MET A 148 2.84 12.81 11.88
C MET A 148 3.06 12.32 10.46
N ARG A 149 3.02 13.21 9.46
CA ARG A 149 3.34 12.85 8.07
C ARG A 149 4.69 12.16 7.98
N LYS A 150 5.72 12.71 8.63
CA LYS A 150 7.06 12.09 8.67
C LYS A 150 7.02 10.70 9.32
N LYS A 151 6.32 10.52 10.43
CA LYS A 151 6.23 9.22 11.14
C LYS A 151 5.45 8.18 10.35
N MET A 152 4.37 8.57 9.68
CA MET A 152 3.60 7.68 8.81
C MET A 152 4.44 7.24 7.61
N ASN A 153 5.15 8.16 6.94
CA ASN A 153 6.07 7.81 5.85
C ASN A 153 7.14 6.82 6.33
N GLN A 154 7.76 7.08 7.49
CA GLN A 154 8.78 6.19 8.06
C GLN A 154 8.26 4.77 8.37
N SER A 155 6.99 4.62 8.72
CA SER A 155 6.36 3.31 8.95
C SER A 155 5.92 2.63 7.65
N LEU A 156 5.55 3.41 6.62
CA LEU A 156 5.02 2.89 5.36
C LEU A 156 6.12 2.54 4.33
N ASP A 157 7.27 3.22 4.34
CA ASP A 157 8.37 2.89 3.42
C ASP A 157 8.87 1.43 3.58
N PRO A 158 9.10 0.91 4.81
CA PRO A 158 9.47 -0.48 5.01
C PRO A 158 8.38 -1.47 4.59
N PHE A 159 7.11 -1.08 4.76
CA PHE A 159 5.95 -1.87 4.35
C PHE A 159 5.93 -2.08 2.84
N VAL A 160 6.02 -0.99 2.06
CA VAL A 160 6.01 -1.06 0.59
C VAL A 160 7.16 -1.93 0.10
N LYS A 161 8.36 -1.76 0.66
CA LYS A 161 9.53 -2.59 0.34
C LYS A 161 9.27 -4.08 0.65
N THR A 162 8.72 -4.39 1.83
CA THR A 162 8.48 -5.78 2.26
C THR A 162 7.40 -6.45 1.41
N THR A 163 6.30 -5.77 1.11
CA THR A 163 5.25 -6.28 0.23
C THR A 163 5.80 -6.52 -1.17
N ARG A 164 6.53 -5.54 -1.74
CA ARG A 164 7.18 -5.67 -3.04
C ARG A 164 8.11 -6.87 -3.09
N ASP A 165 8.99 -7.01 -2.11
CA ASP A 165 9.98 -8.09 -2.07
C ASP A 165 9.30 -9.46 -1.87
N THR A 166 8.23 -9.53 -1.07
CA THR A 166 7.49 -10.78 -0.81
C THR A 166 6.71 -11.25 -2.04
N VAL A 167 5.95 -10.36 -2.68
CA VAL A 167 5.24 -10.69 -3.91
C VAL A 167 6.24 -10.96 -5.04
N SER A 168 7.30 -10.17 -5.17
CA SER A 168 8.39 -10.42 -6.14
C SER A 168 8.96 -11.83 -6.00
N LYS A 169 9.30 -12.23 -4.77
CA LYS A 169 9.87 -13.55 -4.47
C LYS A 169 8.86 -14.69 -4.64
N GLN A 170 7.61 -14.53 -4.21
CA GLN A 170 6.64 -15.61 -4.27
C GLN A 170 6.06 -15.80 -5.67
N PHE A 171 5.88 -14.69 -6.39
CA PHE A 171 5.11 -14.64 -7.63
C PHE A 171 6.01 -14.72 -8.87
N PHE A 172 7.02 -13.85 -8.96
CA PHE A 172 7.85 -13.73 -10.16
C PHE A 172 9.06 -14.67 -10.18
N HIS A 173 9.49 -15.17 -9.02
CA HIS A 173 10.56 -16.18 -8.95
C HIS A 173 10.16 -17.50 -9.62
N LYS A 174 8.94 -18.00 -9.38
CA LYS A 174 8.42 -19.24 -9.94
C LYS A 174 8.38 -19.21 -11.48
N ILE A 175 8.00 -18.08 -12.06
CA ILE A 175 7.99 -17.85 -13.51
C ILE A 175 9.41 -17.87 -14.08
N SER A 176 10.35 -17.18 -13.40
CA SER A 176 11.72 -17.07 -13.89
C SER A 176 12.44 -18.43 -13.94
N ILE A 177 12.10 -19.34 -13.00
CA ILE A 177 12.60 -20.71 -13.01
C ILE A 177 12.07 -21.44 -14.25
N GLY A 178 10.78 -21.35 -14.55
CA GLY A 178 10.18 -21.92 -15.76
C GLY A 178 10.90 -21.47 -17.03
N LYS A 179 11.24 -20.18 -17.14
CA LYS A 179 11.98 -19.61 -18.27
C LYS A 179 13.42 -20.11 -18.40
N LYS A 180 14.15 -20.25 -17.29
CA LYS A 180 15.52 -20.81 -17.30
C LYS A 180 15.53 -22.24 -17.84
N TYR A 181 14.52 -23.04 -17.52
CA TYR A 181 14.37 -24.40 -18.06
C TYR A 181 14.09 -24.41 -19.57
N ILE A 182 13.33 -23.45 -20.10
CA ILE A 182 13.05 -23.33 -21.54
C ILE A 182 14.30 -22.96 -22.33
N ARG A 183 15.09 -21.99 -21.86
CA ARG A 183 16.37 -21.61 -22.51
C ARG A 183 17.36 -22.77 -22.56
N LYS A 184 17.38 -23.63 -21.53
CA LYS A 184 18.24 -24.83 -21.46
C LYS A 184 17.81 -25.98 -22.37
N LYS A 185 16.57 -26.02 -22.85
CA LYS A 185 16.07 -27.06 -23.78
C LYS A 185 16.15 -26.65 -25.25
N ARG A 186 16.35 -25.37 -25.53
CA ARG A 186 16.43 -24.80 -26.89
C ARG A 186 17.87 -24.54 -27.36
N GLY A 187 18.86 -24.67 -26.47
CA GLY A 187 20.29 -24.73 -26.80
C GLY A 187 20.85 -26.07 -26.36
#